data_AF-A0AAD7FCQ7-F1
#
_entry.id   AF-A0AAD7FCQ7-F1
#
_cell.length_a   1.000
_cell.length_b   1.000
_cell.length_c   1.000
_cell.angle_alpha   90.00
_cell.angle_beta   90.00
_cell.angle_gamma   90.00
#
_symmetry.space_group_name_H-M   'P 1'
#
loop_
_entity.id
_entity.type
_entity.pdbx_description
1 polymer ?
#
loop_
_entity_poly.entity_id
_entity_poly.type
_entity_poly.pdbx_seq_one_letter_code
_entity_poly.pdbx_strand_id
1 'polypeptide(L)'
;MFSTSNNSAGGWNHSLRGPPHYGPRLIEPDESALNPGIQEKLAVLTRVAKLLGIDDVSFSNYAAAITRLSTRTKDTQQRLNRLELVERQLQDHLVAMGHEERLLESGIGRLTTELATGDSVPTLERRREVLLRKAKEYRAMLDGMVIDSPAVTFTDTTAVQASNAQRSQAIKEKRAQIKAFKGLPPNLDLARQQLQTARAAQMELVQLCEKLLAQMAAGVA
;
A
#
# COMPACT_ATOMS: atom_id res chain seq x y z
N MET A 1 -35.52 -7.61 -5.50
CA MET A 1 -36.77 -7.92 -4.76
C MET A 1 -36.43 -8.02 -3.28
N PHE A 2 -36.54 -6.91 -2.56
CA PHE A 2 -36.64 -6.91 -1.09
C PHE A 2 -37.62 -5.79 -0.74
N SER A 3 -38.81 -6.22 -0.34
CA SER A 3 -39.89 -5.42 0.23
C SER A 3 -39.78 -5.42 1.76
N THR A 4 -40.54 -4.51 2.38
CA THR A 4 -40.78 -4.26 3.81
C THR A 4 -39.88 -3.16 4.40
N SER A 5 -40.36 -2.20 5.18
CA SER A 5 -41.70 -1.91 5.68
C SER A 5 -41.81 -0.42 5.99
N ASN A 6 -42.93 0.16 5.58
CA ASN A 6 -43.39 1.50 5.85
C ASN A 6 -43.82 1.58 7.33
N ASN A 7 -43.23 2.48 8.13
CA ASN A 7 -43.70 2.74 9.49
C ASN A 7 -44.22 4.17 9.58
N SER A 8 -45.55 4.25 9.52
CA SER A 8 -46.39 5.40 9.80
C SER A 8 -46.54 5.52 11.32
N ALA A 9 -46.18 6.67 11.89
CA ALA A 9 -46.56 7.02 13.25
C ALA A 9 -46.64 8.53 13.44
N GLY A 10 -47.83 8.99 13.83
CA GLY A 10 -47.97 10.02 14.87
C GLY A 10 -47.86 11.47 14.43
N GLY A 11 -48.94 11.98 13.83
CA GLY A 11 -49.21 13.41 13.84
C GLY A 11 -49.44 13.91 15.26
N TRP A 12 -48.67 14.92 15.66
CA TRP A 12 -48.95 15.80 16.79
C TRP A 12 -49.07 17.23 16.26
N ASN A 13 -50.29 17.64 15.96
CA ASN A 13 -50.64 19.01 15.65
C ASN A 13 -50.64 19.84 16.95
N HIS A 14 -49.50 20.44 17.30
CA HIS A 14 -49.45 21.52 18.27
C HIS A 14 -49.32 22.85 17.54
N SER A 15 -50.45 23.55 17.49
CA SER A 15 -50.60 24.93 17.07
C SER A 15 -49.84 25.85 18.04
N LEU A 16 -48.60 26.21 17.70
CA LEU A 16 -47.85 27.25 18.39
C LEU A 16 -48.17 28.61 17.76
N ARG A 17 -48.96 29.41 18.48
CA ARG A 17 -49.09 30.85 18.29
C ARG A 17 -47.71 31.48 18.26
N GLY A 18 -47.40 32.15 17.16
CA GLY A 18 -46.11 32.82 16.93
C GLY A 18 -45.83 33.93 17.94
N PRO A 19 -44.59 34.05 18.44
CA PRO A 19 -44.07 35.29 18.98
C PRO A 19 -43.75 36.28 17.85
N PRO A 20 -43.74 37.60 18.12
CA PRO A 20 -43.54 38.62 17.11
C PRO A 20 -42.19 38.46 16.40
N HIS A 21 -42.24 38.56 15.07
CA HIS A 21 -41.10 38.60 14.18
C HIS A 21 -40.14 39.74 14.55
N TYR A 22 -39.13 39.44 15.38
CA TYR A 22 -37.84 40.10 15.26
C TYR A 22 -37.12 39.46 14.06
N GLY A 23 -37.38 39.99 12.87
CA GLY A 23 -36.55 39.67 11.72
C GLY A 23 -35.10 40.01 12.07
N PRO A 24 -34.13 39.09 11.96
CA PRO A 24 -32.74 39.50 11.95
C PRO A 24 -32.60 40.50 10.80
N ARG A 25 -32.24 41.75 11.10
CA ARG A 25 -31.69 42.63 10.09
C ARG A 25 -30.58 41.84 9.42
N LEU A 26 -30.79 41.49 8.14
CA LEU A 26 -29.71 41.15 7.25
C LEU A 26 -28.77 42.35 7.31
N ILE A 27 -27.73 42.24 8.14
CA ILE A 27 -26.52 43.04 7.97
C ILE A 27 -26.03 42.54 6.62
N GLU A 28 -26.38 43.27 5.55
CA GLU A 28 -25.69 43.13 4.29
C GLU A 28 -24.21 43.29 4.62
N PRO A 29 -23.37 42.26 4.41
CA PRO A 29 -21.95 42.44 4.64
C PRO A 29 -21.50 43.54 3.69
N ASP A 30 -21.00 44.65 4.22
CA ASP A 30 -20.33 45.67 3.42
C ASP A 30 -19.25 44.97 2.57
N GLU A 31 -19.55 44.72 1.29
CA GLU A 31 -18.65 44.05 0.33
C GLU A 31 -17.36 44.86 0.07
N SER A 32 -17.33 46.09 0.56
CA SER A 32 -16.32 47.12 0.31
C SER A 32 -15.10 47.09 1.26
N ALA A 33 -14.99 46.13 2.19
CA ALA A 33 -13.83 46.00 3.07
C ALA A 33 -13.16 44.61 3.07
N LEU A 34 -13.33 43.83 2.00
CA LEU A 34 -12.54 42.61 1.82
C LEU A 34 -11.07 42.97 1.55
N ASN A 35 -10.18 42.55 2.46
CA ASN A 35 -8.73 42.72 2.35
C ASN A 35 -8.26 42.36 0.92
N PRO A 36 -7.43 43.20 0.25
CA PRO A 36 -7.00 42.97 -1.13
C PRO A 36 -6.36 41.59 -1.33
N GLY A 37 -5.68 41.05 -0.32
CA GLY A 37 -5.10 39.70 -0.39
C GLY A 37 -6.13 38.57 -0.40
N ILE A 38 -7.35 38.79 0.09
CA ILE A 38 -8.46 37.81 0.00
C ILE A 38 -9.08 37.84 -1.39
N GLN A 39 -9.25 39.04 -1.97
CA GLN A 39 -9.78 39.20 -3.32
C GLN A 39 -8.87 38.53 -4.37
N GLU A 40 -7.55 38.69 -4.24
CA GLU A 40 -6.59 38.02 -5.13
C GLU A 40 -6.69 36.48 -5.03
N LYS A 41 -6.78 35.94 -3.81
CA LYS A 41 -6.94 34.49 -3.59
C LYS A 41 -8.26 33.96 -4.14
N LEU A 42 -9.35 34.72 -4.01
CA LEU A 42 -10.66 34.37 -4.60
C LEU A 42 -10.63 34.42 -6.13
N ALA A 43 -9.92 35.38 -6.72
CA ALA A 43 -9.73 35.45 -8.17
C ALA A 43 -8.97 34.22 -8.69
N VAL A 44 -7.91 33.80 -7.97
CA VAL A 44 -7.16 32.58 -8.29
C VAL A 44 -8.04 31.34 -8.18
N LEU A 45 -8.80 31.19 -7.08
CA LEU A 45 -9.71 30.05 -6.89
C LEU A 45 -10.78 29.99 -7.99
N THR A 46 -11.37 31.13 -8.35
CA THR A 46 -12.36 31.23 -9.43
C THR A 46 -11.75 30.80 -10.78
N ARG A 47 -10.51 31.22 -11.07
CA ARG A 47 -9.79 30.78 -12.27
C ARG A 47 -9.52 29.27 -12.25
N VAL A 48 -9.12 28.72 -11.10
CA VAL A 48 -8.91 27.27 -10.93
C VAL A 48 -10.22 26.50 -11.09
N ALA A 49 -11.35 26.98 -10.56
CA ALA A 49 -12.66 26.35 -10.79
C ALA A 49 -13.04 26.34 -12.27
N LYS A 50 -12.87 27.46 -12.97
CA LYS A 50 -13.13 27.54 -14.42
C LYS A 50 -12.25 26.55 -15.20
N LEU A 51 -10.96 26.42 -14.84
CA LEU A 51 -10.05 25.47 -15.47
C LEU A 51 -10.42 24.01 -15.17
N LEU A 52 -10.91 23.74 -13.96
CA LEU A 52 -11.34 22.41 -13.54
C LEU A 52 -12.79 22.07 -13.97
N GLY A 53 -13.51 23.02 -14.59
CA GLY A 53 -14.91 22.85 -14.98
C GLY A 53 -15.85 22.66 -13.79
N ILE A 54 -15.58 23.35 -12.68
CA ILE A 54 -16.39 23.28 -11.46
C ILE A 54 -17.40 24.45 -11.48
N ASP A 55 -18.68 24.13 -11.60
CA ASP A 55 -19.75 25.14 -11.62
C ASP A 55 -20.03 25.73 -10.22
N ASP A 56 -19.90 24.90 -9.17
CA ASP A 56 -20.11 25.28 -7.78
C ASP A 56 -18.80 25.36 -6.99
N VAL A 57 -18.45 26.58 -6.53
CA VAL A 57 -17.21 26.97 -5.80
C VAL A 57 -17.16 26.40 -4.36
N SER A 58 -17.93 25.34 -4.06
CA SER A 58 -17.93 24.70 -2.74
C SER A 58 -16.58 24.01 -2.44
N PHE A 59 -16.14 24.08 -1.18
CA PHE A 59 -14.89 23.44 -0.75
C PHE A 59 -14.85 21.93 -1.08
N SER A 60 -15.99 21.24 -0.94
CA SER A 60 -16.12 19.82 -1.28
C SER A 60 -15.84 19.53 -2.75
N ASN A 61 -16.31 20.39 -3.66
CA ASN A 61 -16.08 20.22 -5.09
C ASN A 61 -14.62 20.44 -5.47
N TYR A 62 -13.96 21.46 -4.89
CA TYR A 62 -12.52 21.65 -5.07
C TYR A 62 -11.71 20.49 -4.52
N ALA A 63 -12.00 20.03 -3.29
CA ALA A 63 -11.30 18.90 -2.71
C ALA A 63 -11.48 17.62 -3.57
N ALA A 64 -12.68 17.38 -4.08
CA ALA A 64 -12.96 16.27 -5.00
C ALA A 64 -12.22 16.43 -6.34
N ALA A 65 -12.17 17.63 -6.91
CA ALA A 65 -11.47 17.87 -8.18
C ALA A 65 -9.94 17.75 -8.04
N ILE A 66 -9.37 18.26 -6.94
CA ILE A 66 -7.94 18.13 -6.64
C ILE A 66 -7.56 16.66 -6.42
N THR A 67 -8.37 15.90 -5.68
CA THR A 67 -8.13 14.46 -5.49
C THR A 67 -8.26 13.68 -6.79
N ARG A 68 -9.24 14.00 -7.65
CA ARG A 68 -9.38 13.44 -9.01
C ARG A 68 -8.19 13.78 -9.90
N LEU A 69 -7.69 15.01 -9.86
CA LEU A 69 -6.53 15.41 -10.64
C LEU A 69 -5.28 14.68 -10.15
N SER A 70 -5.05 14.64 -8.84
CA SER A 70 -3.92 13.93 -8.23
C SER A 70 -3.92 12.43 -8.54
N THR A 71 -5.08 11.79 -8.47
CA THR A 71 -5.23 10.37 -8.85
C THR A 71 -4.94 10.16 -10.34
N ARG A 72 -5.51 10.99 -11.23
CA ARG A 72 -5.19 10.93 -12.66
C ARG A 72 -3.71 11.13 -12.94
N THR A 73 -3.04 12.10 -12.30
CA THR A 73 -1.60 12.32 -12.48
C THR A 73 -0.78 11.11 -12.04
N LYS A 74 -1.13 10.48 -10.91
CA LYS A 74 -0.48 9.25 -10.45
C LYS A 74 -0.71 8.09 -11.42
N ASP A 75 -1.94 7.91 -11.90
CA ASP A 75 -2.27 6.88 -12.88
C ASP A 75 -1.51 7.09 -14.19
N THR A 76 -1.42 8.32 -14.69
CA THR A 76 -0.64 8.63 -15.89
C THR A 76 0.84 8.37 -15.68
N GLN A 77 1.40 8.71 -14.51
CA GLN A 77 2.80 8.44 -14.19
C GLN A 77 3.07 6.94 -14.09
N GLN A 78 2.17 6.17 -13.47
CA GLN A 78 2.28 4.71 -13.41
C GLN A 78 2.23 4.09 -14.81
N ARG A 79 1.32 4.56 -15.67
CA ARG A 79 1.22 4.09 -17.07
C ARG A 79 2.47 4.42 -17.86
N LEU A 80 3.02 5.63 -17.70
CA LEU A 80 4.26 6.05 -18.36
C LEU A 80 5.43 5.16 -17.94
N ASN A 81 5.62 4.94 -16.64
CA ASN A 81 6.66 4.05 -16.12
C ASN A 81 6.51 2.61 -16.65
N ARG A 82 5.27 2.12 -16.78
CA ARG A 82 5.00 0.79 -17.35
C ARG A 82 5.34 0.73 -18.83
N LEU A 83 5.05 1.79 -19.58
CA LEU A 83 5.36 1.87 -21.00
C LEU A 83 6.87 1.91 -21.21
N GLU A 84 7.62 2.70 -20.44
CA GLU A 84 9.09 2.73 -20.49
C GLU A 84 9.73 1.37 -20.17
N LEU A 85 9.12 0.60 -19.26
CA LEU A 85 9.58 -0.75 -18.96
C LEU A 85 9.36 -1.69 -20.15
N VAL A 86 8.17 -1.66 -20.75
CA VAL A 86 7.84 -2.46 -21.93
C VAL A 86 8.73 -2.08 -23.11
N GLU A 87 8.98 -0.79 -23.30
CA GLU A 87 9.89 -0.31 -24.35
C GLU A 87 11.30 -0.86 -24.17
N ARG A 88 11.85 -0.80 -22.96
CA ARG A 88 13.17 -1.39 -22.64
C ARG A 88 13.20 -2.89 -22.93
N GLN A 89 12.17 -3.63 -22.50
CA GLN A 89 12.07 -5.06 -22.78
C GLN A 89 12.01 -5.37 -24.28
N LEU A 90 11.27 -4.57 -25.06
CA LEU A 90 11.21 -4.71 -26.51
C LEU A 90 12.56 -4.40 -27.16
N GLN A 91 13.27 -3.38 -26.69
CA GLN A 91 14.62 -3.06 -27.17
C GLN A 91 15.59 -4.20 -26.88
N ASP A 92 15.57 -4.77 -25.67
CA ASP A 92 16.40 -5.92 -25.30
C ASP A 92 16.09 -7.14 -26.19
N HIS A 93 14.81 -7.41 -26.45
CA HIS A 93 14.40 -8.49 -27.35
C HIS A 93 14.82 -8.24 -28.80
N LEU A 94 14.74 -7.01 -29.30
CA LEU A 94 15.22 -6.67 -30.65
C LEU A 94 16.73 -6.88 -30.78
N VAL A 95 17.50 -6.49 -29.77
CA VAL A 95 18.96 -6.72 -29.74
C VAL A 95 19.26 -8.23 -29.72
N ALA A 96 18.53 -9.00 -28.91
CA ALA A 96 18.67 -10.45 -28.85
C ALA A 96 18.32 -11.11 -30.19
N MET A 97 17.19 -10.77 -30.80
CA MET A 97 16.79 -11.28 -32.11
C MET A 97 17.79 -10.91 -33.20
N GLY A 98 18.31 -9.68 -33.20
CA GLY A 98 19.35 -9.26 -34.15
C GLY A 98 20.70 -9.97 -33.93
N HIS A 99 20.97 -10.48 -32.74
CA HIS A 99 22.12 -11.36 -32.50
C HIS A 99 21.85 -12.78 -33.03
N GLU A 100 20.68 -13.33 -32.77
CA GLU A 100 20.25 -14.65 -33.28
C GLU A 100 20.24 -14.69 -34.80
N GLU A 101 19.72 -13.65 -35.46
CA GLU A 101 19.73 -13.50 -36.91
C GLU A 101 21.16 -13.56 -37.46
N ARG A 102 22.09 -12.79 -36.89
CA ARG A 102 23.51 -12.84 -37.27
C ARG A 102 24.14 -14.21 -37.05
N LEU A 103 23.78 -14.91 -35.98
CA LEU A 103 24.23 -16.28 -35.75
C LEU A 103 23.70 -17.22 -36.83
N LEU A 104 22.43 -17.11 -37.21
CA LEU A 104 21.83 -17.88 -38.30
C LEU A 104 22.49 -17.59 -39.64
N GLU A 105 22.68 -16.32 -39.98
CA GLU A 105 23.39 -15.91 -41.21
C GLU A 105 24.81 -16.49 -41.25
N SER A 106 25.56 -16.38 -40.14
CA SER A 106 26.91 -16.95 -40.06
C SER A 106 26.90 -18.48 -40.14
N GLY A 107 25.88 -19.12 -39.56
CA GLY A 107 25.67 -20.57 -39.64
C GLY A 107 25.35 -21.02 -41.05
N ILE A 108 24.45 -20.32 -41.74
CA ILE A 108 24.11 -20.56 -43.15
C ILE A 108 25.34 -20.35 -44.03
N GLY A 109 26.07 -19.25 -43.85
CA GLY A 109 27.30 -18.96 -44.59
C GLY A 109 28.36 -20.04 -44.42
N ARG A 110 28.54 -20.54 -43.19
CA ARG A 110 29.42 -21.69 -42.93
C ARG A 110 28.94 -22.94 -43.68
N LEU A 111 27.66 -23.29 -43.56
CA LEU A 111 27.11 -24.46 -44.23
C LEU A 111 27.22 -24.37 -45.75
N THR A 112 26.97 -23.21 -46.35
CA THR A 112 27.10 -23.03 -47.81
C THR A 112 28.55 -23.14 -48.27
N THR A 113 29.51 -22.58 -47.51
CA THR A 113 30.94 -22.76 -47.81
C THR A 113 31.38 -24.22 -47.67
N GLU A 114 30.92 -24.93 -46.64
CA GLU A 114 31.21 -26.34 -46.40
C GLU A 114 30.63 -27.25 -47.50
N LEU A 115 29.40 -26.97 -47.95
CA LEU A 115 28.77 -27.62 -49.10
C LEU A 115 29.57 -27.40 -50.39
N ALA A 116 30.07 -26.18 -50.61
CA ALA A 116 30.89 -25.85 -51.77
C ALA A 116 32.27 -26.55 -51.75
N THR A 117 32.83 -26.84 -50.58
CA THR A 117 34.07 -27.62 -50.44
C THR A 117 33.94 -29.11 -50.77
N GLY A 118 32.74 -29.60 -51.08
CA GLY A 118 32.54 -30.95 -51.63
C GLY A 118 32.66 -32.07 -50.60
N ASP A 119 32.26 -31.80 -49.35
CA ASP A 119 32.18 -32.84 -48.33
C ASP A 119 31.29 -34.01 -48.81
N SER A 120 31.85 -35.22 -48.80
CA SER A 120 31.13 -36.42 -49.23
C SER A 120 29.90 -36.66 -48.34
N VAL A 121 28.77 -37.09 -48.92
CA VAL A 121 27.53 -37.47 -48.20
C VAL A 121 27.75 -38.21 -46.86
N PRO A 122 28.66 -39.20 -46.73
CA PRO A 122 28.87 -39.88 -45.44
C PRO A 122 29.49 -39.01 -44.33
N THR A 123 30.24 -37.95 -44.65
CA THR A 123 30.77 -37.04 -43.61
C THR A 123 29.66 -36.13 -43.07
N LEU A 124 28.72 -35.71 -43.93
CA LEU A 124 27.54 -34.95 -43.54
C LEU A 124 26.61 -35.76 -42.63
N GLU A 125 26.37 -37.04 -42.95
CA GLU A 125 25.53 -37.92 -42.13
C GLU A 125 26.10 -38.15 -40.73
N ARG A 126 27.41 -38.44 -40.63
CA ARG A 126 28.10 -38.57 -39.33
C ARG A 126 27.98 -37.30 -38.49
N ARG A 127 28.10 -36.13 -39.13
CA ARG A 127 27.99 -34.84 -38.43
C ARG A 127 26.56 -34.56 -37.97
N ARG A 128 25.55 -34.91 -38.78
CA ARG A 128 24.14 -34.85 -38.40
C ARG A 128 23.87 -35.68 -37.14
N GLU A 129 24.41 -36.90 -37.06
CA GLU A 129 24.27 -37.75 -35.88
C GLU A 129 24.91 -37.13 -34.64
N VAL A 130 26.11 -36.54 -34.76
CA VAL A 130 26.77 -35.83 -33.66
C VAL A 130 25.93 -34.63 -33.18
N LEU A 131 25.36 -33.85 -34.10
CA LEU A 131 24.49 -32.72 -33.74
C LEU A 131 23.19 -33.19 -33.07
N LEU A 132 22.56 -34.25 -33.57
CA LEU A 132 21.37 -34.83 -32.95
C LEU A 132 21.67 -35.37 -31.55
N ARG A 133 22.85 -35.97 -31.34
CA ARG A 133 23.27 -36.43 -30.03
C ARG A 133 23.46 -35.26 -29.07
N LYS A 134 24.14 -34.18 -29.48
CA LYS A 134 24.27 -32.96 -28.68
C LYS A 134 22.94 -32.28 -28.39
N ALA A 135 22.03 -32.24 -29.36
CA ALA A 135 20.69 -31.69 -29.16
C ALA A 135 19.91 -32.49 -28.10
N LYS A 136 20.01 -33.82 -28.12
CA LYS A 136 19.43 -34.69 -27.08
C LYS A 136 20.09 -34.45 -25.71
N GLU A 137 21.41 -34.26 -25.66
CA GLU A 137 22.12 -33.93 -24.42
C GLU A 137 21.65 -32.59 -23.83
N TYR A 138 21.55 -31.53 -24.64
CA TYR A 138 21.04 -30.23 -24.18
C TYR A 138 19.57 -30.31 -23.75
N ARG A 139 18.75 -31.09 -24.46
CA ARG A 139 17.37 -31.31 -24.05
C ARG A 139 17.31 -32.04 -22.70
N ALA A 140 18.12 -33.06 -22.49
CA ALA A 140 18.21 -33.74 -21.20
C ALA A 140 18.72 -32.81 -20.09
N MET A 141 19.65 -31.88 -20.40
CA MET A 141 20.08 -30.86 -19.45
C MET A 141 18.95 -29.87 -19.10
N LEU A 142 18.17 -29.44 -20.10
CA LEU A 142 17.01 -28.57 -19.88
C LEU A 142 15.90 -29.28 -19.09
N ASP A 143 15.62 -30.55 -19.42
CA ASP A 143 14.65 -31.36 -18.70
C ASP A 143 15.14 -31.66 -17.25
N GLY A 144 16.45 -31.72 -17.03
CA GLY A 144 17.08 -31.86 -15.72
C GLY A 144 17.22 -30.54 -14.94
N MET A 145 17.19 -29.40 -15.63
CA MET A 145 17.00 -28.09 -15.00
C MET A 145 15.55 -28.00 -14.55
N VAL A 146 15.29 -28.49 -13.34
CA VAL A 146 14.09 -28.11 -12.61
C VAL A 146 14.18 -26.59 -12.44
N ILE A 147 13.45 -25.85 -13.26
CA ILE A 147 13.19 -24.44 -13.01
C ILE A 147 12.36 -24.46 -11.73
N ASP A 148 13.03 -24.37 -10.59
CA ASP A 148 12.39 -24.23 -9.30
C ASP A 148 11.46 -23.03 -9.44
N SER A 149 10.16 -23.32 -9.54
CA SER A 149 9.15 -22.28 -9.51
C SER A 149 9.47 -21.43 -8.29
N PRO A 150 9.59 -20.09 -8.44
CA PRO A 150 10.10 -19.26 -7.38
C PRO A 150 9.32 -19.58 -6.11
N ALA A 151 10.03 -19.99 -5.05
CA ALA A 151 9.43 -20.48 -3.80
C ALA A 151 8.48 -19.46 -3.16
N VAL A 152 8.52 -18.21 -3.63
CA VAL A 152 7.59 -17.14 -3.28
C VAL A 152 6.68 -16.90 -4.48
N THR A 153 5.46 -17.42 -4.39
CA THR A 153 4.42 -17.19 -5.39
C THR A 153 3.90 -15.75 -5.25
N PHE A 154 3.33 -15.16 -6.31
CA PHE A 154 2.70 -13.83 -6.25
C PHE A 154 1.63 -13.70 -5.13
N THR A 155 1.02 -14.82 -4.76
CA THR A 155 0.10 -14.92 -3.62
C THR A 155 0.80 -14.70 -2.28
N ASP A 156 2.05 -15.15 -2.14
CA ASP A 156 2.81 -15.03 -0.90
C ASP A 156 3.28 -13.59 -0.70
N THR A 157 3.69 -12.91 -1.78
CA THR A 157 4.08 -11.49 -1.72
C THR A 157 2.89 -10.59 -1.37
N THR A 158 1.71 -10.86 -1.92
CA THR A 158 0.48 -10.12 -1.60
C THR A 158 0.01 -10.40 -0.16
N ALA A 159 0.14 -11.63 0.33
CA ALA A 159 -0.15 -11.97 1.72
C ALA A 159 0.81 -11.26 2.71
N VAL A 160 2.11 -11.22 2.40
CA VAL A 160 3.10 -10.48 3.20
C VAL A 160 2.82 -8.98 3.17
N GLN A 161 2.43 -8.42 2.02
CA GLN A 161 2.08 -7.02 1.89
C GLN A 161 0.84 -6.65 2.72
N ALA A 162 -0.20 -7.49 2.72
CA ALA A 162 -1.39 -7.30 3.54
C ALA A 162 -1.07 -7.35 5.05
N SER A 163 -0.26 -8.33 5.47
CA SER A 163 0.23 -8.46 6.86
C SER A 163 1.03 -7.22 7.30
N ASN A 164 1.91 -6.72 6.44
CA ASN A 164 2.68 -5.51 6.72
C ASN A 164 1.79 -4.26 6.81
N ALA A 165 0.76 -4.15 5.98
CA ALA A 165 -0.21 -3.05 6.05
C ALA A 165 -0.97 -3.06 7.39
N GLN A 166 -1.45 -4.23 7.83
CA GLN A 166 -2.12 -4.38 9.13
C GLN A 166 -1.19 -4.01 10.30
N ARG A 167 0.07 -4.50 10.30
CA ARG A 167 1.05 -4.15 11.33
C ARG A 167 1.36 -2.65 11.35
N SER A 168 1.49 -2.02 10.19
CA SER A 168 1.70 -0.57 10.07
C SER A 168 0.55 0.23 10.67
N GLN A 169 -0.70 -0.20 10.43
CA GLN A 169 -1.88 0.44 11.00
C GLN A 169 -1.93 0.30 12.53
N ALA A 170 -1.68 -0.90 13.06
CA ALA A 170 -1.60 -1.13 14.51
C ALA A 170 -0.50 -0.26 15.15
N ILE A 171 0.66 -0.13 14.51
CA ILE A 171 1.74 0.76 14.98
C ILE A 171 1.28 2.22 14.99
N LYS A 172 0.56 2.69 13.97
CA LYS A 172 0.01 4.06 13.92
C LYS A 172 -0.97 4.31 15.06
N GLU A 173 -1.88 3.37 15.32
CA GLU A 173 -2.83 3.46 16.43
C GLU A 173 -2.13 3.50 17.79
N LYS A 174 -1.16 2.61 18.03
CA LYS A 174 -0.36 2.62 19.27
C LYS A 174 0.44 3.91 19.42
N ARG A 175 1.01 4.43 18.34
CA ARG A 175 1.70 5.74 18.36
C ARG A 175 0.73 6.88 18.64
N ALA A 176 -0.49 6.84 18.11
CA ALA A 176 -1.53 7.83 18.39
C ALA A 176 -1.96 7.76 19.87
N GLN A 177 -2.15 6.57 20.42
CA GLN A 177 -2.41 6.36 21.84
C GLN A 177 -1.28 6.93 22.70
N ILE A 178 -0.03 6.57 22.43
CA ILE A 178 1.14 7.11 23.14
C ILE A 178 1.19 8.63 23.04
N LYS A 179 0.91 9.21 21.86
CA LYS A 179 0.89 10.66 21.68
C LYS A 179 -0.23 11.33 22.47
N ALA A 180 -1.41 10.70 22.56
CA ALA A 180 -2.50 11.17 23.43
C ALA A 180 -2.06 11.15 24.90
N PHE A 181 -1.39 10.08 25.35
CA PHE A 181 -0.89 9.96 26.72
C PHE A 181 0.32 10.87 27.03
N LYS A 182 1.12 11.27 26.03
CA LYS A 182 2.27 12.19 26.22
C LYS A 182 1.89 13.61 26.66
N GLY A 183 0.60 13.96 26.68
CA GLY A 183 0.09 15.24 27.18
C GLY A 183 -0.79 15.12 28.43
N LEU A 184 -1.09 13.91 28.92
CA LEU A 184 -1.84 13.73 30.16
C LEU A 184 -0.87 13.69 31.35
N PRO A 185 -1.15 14.39 32.47
CA PRO A 185 -0.36 14.21 33.69
C PRO A 185 -0.42 12.73 34.10
N PRO A 186 0.70 12.16 34.60
CA PRO A 186 0.72 10.76 35.04
C PRO A 186 -0.40 10.53 36.05
N ASN A 187 -1.24 9.51 35.85
CA ASN A 187 -2.32 9.15 36.77
C ASN A 187 -1.73 8.70 38.12
N LEU A 188 -1.49 9.67 39.00
CA LEU A 188 -0.87 9.48 40.31
C LEU A 188 -1.67 8.50 41.17
N ASP A 189 -2.99 8.45 40.99
CA ASP A 189 -3.85 7.54 41.75
C ASP A 189 -3.66 6.08 41.34
N LEU A 190 -3.44 5.82 40.04
CA LEU A 190 -3.09 4.48 39.57
C LEU A 190 -1.71 4.06 40.08
N ALA A 191 -0.73 4.98 40.05
CA ALA A 191 0.61 4.73 40.58
C ALA A 191 0.57 4.48 42.10
N ARG A 192 -0.28 5.19 42.84
CA ARG A 192 -0.52 4.98 44.28
C ARG A 192 -1.15 3.62 44.56
N GLN A 193 -2.15 3.21 43.78
CA GLN A 193 -2.76 1.87 43.91
C GLN A 193 -1.76 0.75 43.59
N GLN A 194 -0.94 0.90 42.54
CA GLN A 194 0.13 -0.04 42.21
C GLN A 194 1.21 -0.10 43.30
N LEU A 195 1.54 1.03 43.92
CA LEU A 195 2.48 1.08 45.04
C LEU A 195 1.90 0.41 46.30
N GLN A 196 0.62 0.62 46.60
CA GLN A 196 -0.05 -0.01 47.75
C GLN A 196 -0.12 -1.53 47.59
N THR A 197 -0.48 -2.02 46.40
CA THR A 197 -0.52 -3.46 46.08
C THR A 197 0.88 -4.08 46.16
N ALA A 198 1.91 -3.43 45.63
CA ALA A 198 3.29 -3.89 45.76
C ALA A 198 3.77 -3.96 47.22
N ARG A 199 3.39 -2.98 48.06
CA ARG A 199 3.71 -2.99 49.50
C ARG A 199 2.99 -4.11 50.26
N ALA A 200 1.73 -4.39 49.93
CA ALA A 200 0.99 -5.50 50.51
C ALA A 200 1.68 -6.83 50.21
N ALA A 201 2.03 -7.07 48.95
CA ALA A 201 2.77 -8.27 48.53
C ALA A 201 4.15 -8.38 49.23
N GLN A 202 4.85 -7.27 49.41
CA GLN A 202 6.12 -7.26 50.15
C GLN A 202 5.93 -7.66 51.61
N MET A 203 4.89 -7.18 52.30
CA MET A 203 4.63 -7.57 53.68
C MET A 203 4.28 -9.04 53.82
N GLU A 204 3.52 -9.60 52.87
CA GLU A 204 3.23 -11.05 52.86
C GLU A 204 4.51 -11.88 52.76
N LEU A 205 5.45 -11.47 51.90
CA LEU A 205 6.76 -12.12 51.80
C LEU A 205 7.57 -12.00 53.09
N VAL A 206 7.57 -10.84 53.74
CA VAL A 206 8.24 -10.64 55.03
C VAL A 206 7.65 -11.57 56.10
N GLN A 207 6.32 -11.66 56.19
CA GLN A 207 5.66 -12.56 57.13
C GLN A 207 5.97 -14.03 56.85
N LEU A 208 6.10 -14.42 55.58
CA LEU A 208 6.53 -15.78 55.22
C LEU A 208 7.98 -16.03 55.64
N CYS A 209 8.88 -15.08 55.42
CA CYS A 209 10.27 -15.17 55.88
C CYS A 209 10.35 -15.29 57.41
N GLU A 210 9.60 -14.46 58.15
CA GLU A 210 9.55 -14.50 59.61
C GLU A 210 9.02 -15.85 60.13
N LYS A 211 7.95 -16.39 59.52
CA LYS A 211 7.42 -17.71 59.87
C LYS A 211 8.45 -18.82 59.63
N LEU A 212 9.17 -18.75 58.51
CA LEU A 212 10.19 -19.74 58.17
C LEU A 212 11.38 -19.67 59.13
N LEU A 213 11.85 -18.46 59.46
CA LEU A 213 12.89 -18.25 60.47
C LEU A 213 12.46 -18.74 61.86
N ALA A 214 11.22 -18.50 62.27
CA ALA A 214 10.69 -19.00 63.53
C ALA A 214 10.64 -20.54 63.58
N GLN A 215 10.23 -21.19 62.47
CA GLN A 215 10.25 -22.65 62.36
C GLN A 215 11.67 -23.21 62.41
N MET A 216 12.64 -22.56 61.75
CA MET A 216 14.05 -22.96 61.83
C MET A 216 14.61 -22.80 63.24
N ALA A 217 14.30 -21.70 63.94
CA ALA A 217 14.74 -21.49 65.32
C ALA A 217 14.14 -22.51 66.29
N ALA A 218 12.87 -22.90 66.10
CA ALA A 218 12.21 -23.93 66.91
C ALA A 218 12.76 -25.34 66.68
N GLY A 219 13.33 -25.62 65.51
CA GLY A 219 13.93 -26.93 65.17
C GLY A 219 15.40 -27.10 65.60
N VAL A 220 16.03 -26.06 66.16
CA VAL A 220 17.45 -26.06 66.61
C VAL A 220 17.55 -26.13 68.16
N ALA A 221 16.42 -26.14 68.87
CA ALA A 221 16.33 -26.33 70.33
C ALA A 221 16.14 -27.80 70.72
#